data_AF-A0A5S9MBL2-F1
#
_entry.id   AF-A0A5S9MBL2-F1
#
_cell.length_a   1.000
_cell.length_b   1.000
_cell.length_c   1.000
_cell.angle_alpha   90.00
_cell.angle_beta   90.00
_cell.angle_gamma   90.00
#
_symmetry.space_group_name_H-M   'P 1'
#
loop_
_entity.id
_entity.type
_entity.pdbx_description
1 polymer ?
#
loop_
_entity_poly.entity_id
_entity_poly.type
_entity_poly.pdbx_seq_one_letter_code
_entity_poly.pdbx_strand_id
1 'polypeptide(L)' 'MFQSGFTTNQGVLSSILTKKDDIVISDELNHASIIDGIRLTKADKKVYSHSF' A
#
# COMPACT_ATOMS: atom_id res chain seq x y z
N MET A 1 2.53 -17.22 -8.91
CA MET A 1 3.22 -16.00 -9.36
C MET A 1 2.18 -14.98 -9.81
N PHE A 2 2.40 -13.69 -9.57
CA PHE A 2 1.52 -12.62 -10.06
C PHE A 2 1.90 -12.23 -11.49
N GLN A 3 0.96 -11.60 -12.22
CA GLN A 3 1.13 -11.26 -13.63
C GLN A 3 2.06 -10.06 -13.84
N SER A 4 2.24 -9.20 -12.83
CA SER A 4 3.06 -7.99 -12.87
C SER A 4 3.44 -7.52 -11.46
N GLY A 5 4.42 -6.61 -11.35
CA GLY A 5 4.73 -5.93 -10.09
C GLY A 5 3.54 -5.12 -9.53
N PHE A 6 2.67 -4.64 -10.42
CA PHE A 6 1.43 -3.96 -10.02
C PHE A 6 0.50 -4.90 -9.25
N THR A 7 0.20 -6.07 -9.82
CA THR A 7 -0.66 -7.09 -9.19
C THR A 7 -0.01 -7.72 -7.96
N THR A 8 1.32 -7.84 -7.94
CA THR A 8 2.06 -8.24 -6.73
C THR A 8 1.81 -7.29 -5.57
N ASN A 9 1.99 -5.97 -5.78
CA ASN A 9 1.84 -5.00 -4.69
C ASN A 9 0.41 -5.01 -4.13
N GLN A 10 -0.60 -5.05 -4.99
CA GLN A 10 -1.99 -5.14 -4.54
C GLN A 10 -2.27 -6.43 -3.77
N GLY A 11 -1.82 -7.58 -4.28
CA GLY A 11 -2.03 -8.87 -3.64
C GLY A 11 -1.34 -8.97 -2.28
N VAL A 12 -0.10 -8.50 -2.17
CA VAL A 12 0.65 -8.53 -0.92
C VAL A 12 0.02 -7.60 0.11
N LEU A 13 -0.25 -6.34 -0.25
CA LEU A 13 -0.82 -5.36 0.67
C LEU A 13 -2.19 -5.80 1.19
N SER A 14 -3.07 -6.32 0.33
CA SER A 14 -4.38 -6.84 0.74
C SER A 14 -4.29 -8.07 1.65
N SER A 15 -3.23 -8.88 1.53
CA SER A 15 -3.04 -10.07 2.37
C SER A 15 -2.45 -9.77 3.75
N ILE A 16 -1.65 -8.70 3.88
CA ILE A 16 -0.98 -8.36 5.15
C ILE A 16 -1.75 -7.30 5.95
N LEU A 17 -2.43 -6.37 5.28
CA LEU A 17 -3.20 -5.27 5.91
C LEU A 17 -4.64 -5.70 6.12
N THR A 18 -4.84 -6.61 7.06
CA THR A 18 -6.13 -7.29 7.28
C THR A 18 -6.92 -6.71 8.45
N LYS A 19 -6.27 -5.96 9.35
CA LYS A 19 -6.89 -5.45 10.57
C LYS A 19 -7.13 -3.95 10.45
N LYS A 20 -8.17 -3.50 11.14
CA LYS A 20 -8.55 -2.08 11.19
C LYS A 20 -7.53 -1.24 11.97
N ASP A 21 -6.75 -1.88 12.83
CA ASP A 21 -5.78 -1.22 13.71
C ASP A 21 -4.38 -1.15 13.07
N ASP A 22 -4.22 -1.70 11.86
CA ASP A 22 -2.98 -1.58 11.10
C ASP A 22 -2.84 -0.15 10.57
N ILE A 23 -1.62 0.39 10.61
CA ILE A 23 -1.30 1.70 10.06
C ILE A 23 -0.20 1.58 9.00
N VAL A 24 -0.46 2.16 7.83
CA VAL A 24 0.51 2.24 6.74
C VAL A 24 1.16 3.62 6.73
N ILE A 25 2.48 3.67 6.83
CA ILE A 25 3.26 4.89 6.65
C ILE A 25 3.84 4.87 5.25
N SER A 26 3.33 5.73 4.37
CA SER A 26 3.69 5.75 2.94
C SER A 26 4.35 7.06 2.56
N ASP A 27 5.37 6.99 1.71
CA ASP A 27 5.92 8.15 1.03
C ASP A 27 4.89 8.75 0.06
N GLU A 28 4.89 10.07 -0.12
CA GLU A 28 3.95 10.78 -1.00
C GLU A 28 4.17 10.49 -2.50
N LEU A 29 5.39 10.12 -2.90
CA LEU A 29 5.77 9.80 -4.28
C LEU A 29 5.87 8.29 -4.54
N ASN A 30 5.34 7.46 -3.63
CA ASN A 30 5.27 6.03 -3.85
C ASN A 30 4.52 5.68 -5.15
N HIS A 31 4.97 4.60 -5.81
CA HIS A 31 4.38 4.15 -7.06
C HIS A 31 2.87 3.89 -6.94
N ALA A 32 2.10 4.22 -7.99
CA ALA A 32 0.64 4.14 -7.99
C ALA A 32 0.11 2.77 -7.55
N SER A 33 0.80 1.67 -7.89
CA SER A 33 0.40 0.32 -7.48
C SER A 33 0.42 0.09 -5.97
N ILE A 34 1.31 0.77 -5.24
CA ILE A 34 1.39 0.70 -3.78
C ILE A 34 0.25 1.52 -3.18
N ILE A 35 0.05 2.75 -3.69
CA ILE A 35 -1.04 3.63 -3.26
C ILE A 35 -2.39 2.94 -3.45
N ASP A 36 -2.63 2.34 -4.61
CA ASP A 36 -3.87 1.62 -4.88
C ASP A 36 -4.00 0.35 -4.05
N GLY A 37 -2.91 -0.40 -3.85
CA GLY A 37 -2.90 -1.55 -2.95
C GLY A 37 -3.30 -1.19 -1.51
N ILE A 38 -2.82 -0.07 -0.98
CA ILE A 38 -3.20 0.44 0.34
C ILE A 38 -4.68 0.84 0.36
N ARG A 39 -5.17 1.51 -0.69
CA ARG A 39 -6.58 1.93 -0.83
C ARG A 39 -7.59 0.78 -0.85
N LEU A 40 -7.16 -0.41 -1.27
CA LEU A 40 -8.00 -1.62 -1.27
C LEU A 40 -8.17 -2.22 0.14
N THR A 41 -7.44 -1.72 1.14
CA THR A 41 -7.46 -2.24 2.51
C THR A 41 -8.30 -1.34 3.43
N LYS A 42 -8.57 -1.84 4.64
CA LYS A 42 -9.24 -1.06 5.70
C LYS A 42 -8.25 -0.44 6.69
N ALA A 43 -6.95 -0.54 6.43
CA ALA A 43 -5.91 0.00 7.30
C ALA A 43 -5.90 1.53 7.27
N ASP A 44 -5.54 2.14 8.39
CA ASP A 44 -5.27 3.56 8.44
C ASP A 44 -3.99 3.90 7.67
N LYS A 45 -3.88 5.12 7.17
CA LYS A 45 -2.70 5.58 6.42
C LYS A 45 -2.22 6.94 6.86
N LYS A 46 -0.90 7.09 6.95
CA LYS A 46 -0.21 8.36 7.10
C LYS A 46 0.77 8.52 5.94
N VAL A 47 0.64 9.63 5.23
CA VAL A 47 1.51 9.97 4.11
C VAL A 47 2.52 11.00 4.58
N TYR A 48 3.80 10.78 4.29
CA TYR A 48 4.88 11.73 4.61
C TYR A 48 5.52 12.27 3.33
N SER A 49 6.05 13.50 3.42
CA SER A 49 6.69 14.17 2.28
C SER A 49 7.99 13.47 1.89
N HIS A 50 8.23 13.36 0.58
CA HIS A 50 9.40 12.68 0.06
C HIS A 50 10.66 13.41 0.47
N SER A 51 11.69 12.67 0.87
CA SER A 51 13.00 13.26 1.13
C SER A 51 13.73 13.43 -0.18
N PHE A 52 13.93 14.69 -0.60
CA PHE A 52 14.76 15.05 -1.74
C PHE A 52 16.25 14.82 -1.48
#